data_AF-A0A9D9KV80-F1
#
_entry.id   AF-A0A9D9KV80-F1
#
_cell.length_a   1.000
_cell.length_b   1.000
_cell.length_c   1.000
_cell.angle_alpha   90.00
_cell.angle_beta   90.00
_cell.angle_gamma   90.00
#
_symmetry.space_group_name_H-M   'P 1'
#
loop_
_entity.id
_entity.type
_entity.pdbx_description
1 polymer ?
#
loop_
_entity_poly.entity_id
_entity_poly.type
_entity_poly.pdbx_seq_one_letter_code
_entity_poly.pdbx_strand_id
1 'polypeptide(L)'
;SPHDYGPTVYEQPWFKGGYTYDSLMKDCWHDNWFYIYEQNSAPLLIGEWGGFMREPNLTWMTHLRTLIKKYHLNHTFWCFNANSGDTGGLVLDDFTTWDKDKYEFVKEVLWQTDDGKFIGLDHQIPLGENGISLSDYY
;
A
#
# COMPACT_ATOMS: atom_id res chain seq x y z
N SER A 1 -2.20 -6.86 -11.51
CA SER A 1 -2.05 -5.63 -10.72
C SER A 1 -3.40 -5.31 -10.08
N PRO A 2 -3.78 -5.96 -8.96
CA PRO A 2 -5.04 -5.65 -8.28
C PRO A 2 -5.03 -4.25 -7.68
N HIS A 3 -6.22 -3.67 -7.53
CA HIS A 3 -6.47 -2.46 -6.75
C HIS A 3 -7.37 -2.87 -5.59
N ASP A 4 -7.05 -2.48 -4.36
CA ASP A 4 -7.81 -2.84 -3.15
C ASP A 4 -8.02 -1.57 -2.32
N TYR A 5 -9.27 -1.33 -1.91
CA TYR A 5 -9.66 -0.14 -1.16
C TYR A 5 -10.56 -0.48 0.02
N GLY A 6 -10.47 0.35 1.05
CA GLY A 6 -11.27 0.23 2.25
C GLY A 6 -12.70 0.74 2.11
N PRO A 7 -13.50 0.63 3.19
CA PRO A 7 -14.93 0.92 3.19
C PRO A 7 -15.29 2.38 2.90
N THR A 8 -14.35 3.33 3.01
CA THR A 8 -14.63 4.75 2.73
C THR A 8 -14.64 5.08 1.24
N VAL A 9 -14.03 4.24 0.40
CA VAL A 9 -14.19 4.32 -1.06
C VAL A 9 -15.50 3.66 -1.47
N TYR A 10 -15.74 2.44 -0.98
CA TYR A 10 -17.04 1.77 -1.16
C TYR A 10 -17.29 0.71 -0.07
N GLU A 11 -18.49 0.73 0.55
CA GLU A 11 -18.88 -0.22 1.59
C GLU A 11 -19.30 -1.58 1.00
N GLN A 12 -18.30 -2.42 0.72
CA GLN A 12 -18.50 -3.79 0.25
C GLN A 12 -19.13 -4.71 1.33
N PRO A 13 -19.81 -5.81 0.93
CA PRO A 13 -20.45 -6.73 1.87
C PRO A 13 -19.53 -7.30 2.94
N TRP A 14 -18.26 -7.57 2.62
CA TRP A 14 -17.27 -8.11 3.57
C TRP A 14 -16.79 -7.10 4.62
N PHE A 15 -17.17 -5.82 4.53
CA PHE A 15 -16.93 -4.84 5.58
C PHE A 15 -18.07 -4.77 6.61
N LYS A 16 -19.24 -5.33 6.30
CA LYS A 16 -20.43 -5.22 7.15
C LYS A 16 -20.29 -6.10 8.39
N GLY A 17 -20.52 -5.49 9.57
CA GLY A 17 -20.36 -6.18 10.85
C GLY A 17 -18.93 -6.13 11.43
N GLY A 18 -18.04 -5.35 10.81
CA GLY A 18 -16.63 -5.30 11.16
C GLY A 18 -15.82 -6.35 10.41
N TYR A 19 -14.49 -6.19 10.41
CA TYR A 19 -13.58 -7.04 9.66
C TYR A 19 -12.27 -7.20 10.43
N THR A 20 -11.62 -8.33 10.22
CA THR A 20 -10.31 -8.66 10.74
C THR A 20 -9.38 -8.98 9.58
N TYR A 21 -8.08 -9.06 9.84
CA TYR A 21 -7.12 -9.54 8.86
C TYR A 21 -7.54 -10.91 8.26
N ASP A 22 -7.98 -11.85 9.10
CA ASP A 22 -8.36 -13.19 8.66
C ASP A 22 -9.67 -13.19 7.85
N SER A 23 -10.65 -12.36 8.22
CA SER A 23 -11.88 -12.24 7.43
C SER A 23 -11.60 -11.56 6.09
N LEU A 24 -10.74 -10.54 6.04
CA LEU A 24 -10.33 -9.91 4.78
C LEU A 24 -9.55 -10.87 3.87
N MET A 25 -8.66 -11.69 4.45
CA MET A 25 -7.96 -12.73 3.68
C MET A 25 -8.93 -13.72 3.07
N LYS A 26 -9.87 -14.23 3.88
CA LYS A 26 -10.84 -15.24 3.45
C LYS A 26 -11.90 -14.71 2.50
N ASP A 27 -12.51 -13.57 2.83
CA ASP A 27 -13.72 -13.08 2.18
C ASP A 27 -13.41 -12.08 1.04
N CYS A 28 -12.18 -11.56 0.95
CA CYS A 28 -11.75 -10.61 -0.07
C CYS A 28 -10.45 -11.04 -0.78
N TRP A 29 -9.31 -11.07 -0.10
CA TRP A 29 -8.01 -11.05 -0.78
C TRP A 29 -7.62 -12.36 -1.47
N HIS A 30 -7.81 -13.52 -0.83
CA HIS A 30 -7.33 -14.82 -1.34
C HIS A 30 -7.84 -15.10 -2.75
N ASP A 31 -9.17 -15.18 -2.92
CA ASP A 31 -9.79 -15.59 -4.16
C ASP A 31 -9.71 -14.50 -5.25
N ASN A 32 -9.66 -13.22 -4.86
CA ASN A 32 -9.58 -12.14 -5.84
C ASN A 32 -8.17 -11.95 -6.42
N TRP A 33 -7.11 -12.09 -5.62
CA TRP A 33 -5.76 -11.80 -6.11
C TRP A 33 -4.59 -12.44 -5.34
N PHE A 34 -4.73 -12.77 -4.06
CA PHE A 34 -3.59 -13.24 -3.26
C PHE A 34 -3.16 -14.67 -3.62
N TYR A 35 -4.06 -15.49 -4.18
CA TYR A 35 -3.70 -16.82 -4.73
C TYR A 35 -2.57 -16.76 -5.76
N ILE A 36 -2.41 -15.64 -6.48
CA ILE A 36 -1.33 -15.45 -7.48
C ILE A 36 0.03 -15.51 -6.80
N TYR A 37 0.15 -14.86 -5.64
CA TYR A 37 1.37 -14.89 -4.82
C TYR A 37 1.59 -16.28 -4.21
N GLU A 38 0.57 -16.87 -3.59
CA GLU A 38 0.71 -18.18 -2.92
C GLU A 38 1.04 -19.32 -3.86
N GLN A 39 0.46 -19.34 -5.05
CA GLN A 39 0.74 -20.35 -6.07
C GLN A 39 1.99 -20.04 -6.89
N ASN A 40 2.62 -18.88 -6.67
CA ASN A 40 3.75 -18.38 -7.45
C ASN A 40 3.49 -18.46 -8.97
N SER A 41 2.28 -18.08 -9.39
CA SER A 41 1.84 -18.23 -10.78
C SER A 41 2.26 -17.04 -11.66
N ALA A 42 2.41 -15.85 -11.07
CA ALA A 42 2.91 -14.64 -11.72
C ALA A 42 3.42 -13.62 -10.69
N PRO A 43 4.23 -12.62 -11.09
CA PRO A 43 4.53 -11.47 -10.25
C PRO A 43 3.27 -10.71 -9.84
N LEU A 44 3.20 -10.29 -8.58
CA LEU A 44 2.11 -9.49 -8.02
C LEU A 44 2.59 -8.08 -7.69
N LEU A 45 1.85 -7.09 -8.18
CA LEU A 45 1.98 -5.65 -7.85
C LEU A 45 0.60 -5.13 -7.46
N ILE A 46 0.40 -4.68 -6.23
CA ILE A 46 -0.82 -3.97 -5.83
C ILE A 46 -0.74 -2.57 -6.44
N GLY A 47 -1.51 -2.33 -7.50
CA GLY A 47 -1.42 -1.10 -8.29
C GLY A 47 -1.94 0.12 -7.53
N GLU A 48 -2.95 -0.07 -6.68
CA GLU A 48 -3.48 1.00 -5.86
C GLU A 48 -3.98 0.45 -4.52
N TRP A 49 -3.67 1.20 -3.48
CA TRP A 49 -4.27 1.07 -2.17
C TRP A 49 -4.10 2.38 -1.40
N GLY A 50 -5.09 2.77 -0.61
CA GLY A 50 -4.99 3.99 0.19
C GLY A 50 -6.32 4.48 0.73
N GLY A 51 -6.27 5.60 1.44
CA GLY A 51 -7.44 6.22 2.03
C GLY A 51 -7.10 7.21 3.15
N PHE A 52 -8.14 7.72 3.81
CA PHE A 52 -7.96 8.61 4.95
C PHE A 52 -7.47 7.86 6.20
N MET A 53 -6.61 8.51 6.99
CA MET A 53 -6.07 8.01 8.27
C MET A 53 -7.08 8.10 9.42
N ARG A 54 -8.29 7.56 9.22
CA ARG A 54 -9.37 7.56 10.21
C ARG A 54 -10.25 6.33 10.06
N GLU A 55 -10.96 5.97 11.13
CA GLU A 55 -11.89 4.85 11.08
C GLU A 55 -13.09 5.11 10.15
N PRO A 56 -13.66 4.07 9.54
CA PRO A 56 -13.23 2.66 9.62
C PRO A 56 -12.02 2.32 8.73
N ASN A 57 -11.64 3.21 7.82
CA ASN A 57 -10.62 2.95 6.80
C ASN A 57 -9.23 2.64 7.39
N LEU A 58 -8.84 3.29 8.49
CA LEU A 58 -7.57 3.06 9.17
C LEU A 58 -7.40 1.59 9.59
N THR A 59 -8.45 0.93 10.09
CA THR A 59 -8.42 -0.51 10.39
C THR A 59 -8.10 -1.33 9.14
N TRP A 60 -8.76 -1.06 8.01
CA TRP A 60 -8.53 -1.80 6.76
C TRP A 60 -7.12 -1.54 6.22
N MET A 61 -6.69 -0.27 6.16
CA MET A 61 -5.34 0.11 5.74
C MET A 61 -4.28 -0.59 6.57
N THR A 62 -4.49 -0.69 7.89
CA THR A 62 -3.57 -1.36 8.81
C THR A 62 -3.45 -2.85 8.49
N HIS A 63 -4.56 -3.52 8.21
CA HIS A 63 -4.54 -4.93 7.80
C HIS A 63 -3.86 -5.14 6.44
N LEU A 64 -4.16 -4.31 5.44
CA LEU A 64 -3.51 -4.43 4.12
C LEU A 64 -2.00 -4.13 4.21
N ARG A 65 -1.60 -3.08 4.96
CA ARG A 65 -0.19 -2.81 5.25
C ARG A 65 0.49 -3.99 5.95
N THR A 66 -0.20 -4.64 6.89
CA THR A 66 0.31 -5.84 7.57
C THR A 66 0.55 -6.98 6.59
N LEU A 67 -0.37 -7.18 5.63
CA LEU A 67 -0.24 -8.18 4.57
C LEU A 67 0.98 -7.88 3.67
N ILE A 68 1.09 -6.64 3.21
CA ILE A 68 2.21 -6.16 2.37
C ILE A 68 3.53 -6.40 3.09
N LYS A 69 3.64 -5.99 4.36
CA LYS A 69 4.84 -6.16 5.19
C LYS A 69 5.18 -7.63 5.39
N LYS A 70 4.20 -8.47 5.71
CA LYS A 70 4.40 -9.90 6.01
C LYS A 70 4.94 -10.68 4.81
N TYR A 71 4.48 -10.36 3.61
CA TYR A 71 4.82 -11.11 2.40
C TYR A 71 5.70 -10.34 1.42
N HIS A 72 6.23 -9.17 1.82
CA HIS A 72 7.07 -8.31 0.98
C HIS A 72 6.45 -8.06 -0.41
N LEU A 73 5.15 -7.74 -0.44
CA LEU A 73 4.43 -7.56 -1.70
C LEU A 73 4.85 -6.26 -2.40
N ASN A 74 4.97 -6.28 -3.73
CA ASN A 74 5.16 -5.04 -4.50
C ASN A 74 3.87 -4.22 -4.48
N HIS A 75 3.98 -2.89 -4.34
CA HIS A 75 2.82 -2.01 -4.28
C HIS A 75 3.13 -0.59 -4.75
N THR A 76 2.06 0.13 -5.12
CA THR A 76 2.05 1.59 -5.30
C THR A 76 0.90 2.18 -4.51
N PHE A 77 1.20 3.16 -3.65
CA PHE A 77 0.19 3.81 -2.80
C PHE A 77 -0.61 4.84 -3.57
N TRP A 78 -1.94 4.84 -3.39
CA TRP A 78 -2.84 5.88 -3.88
C TRP A 78 -3.10 6.91 -2.78
N CYS A 79 -2.63 8.15 -2.90
CA CYS A 79 -1.80 8.68 -3.98
C CYS A 79 -0.88 9.78 -3.45
N PHE A 80 -0.05 10.34 -4.33
CA PHE A 80 0.68 11.57 -4.00
C PHE A 80 -0.29 12.73 -3.79
N ASN A 81 -1.25 12.92 -4.71
CA ASN A 81 -2.11 14.09 -4.85
C ASN A 81 -3.04 14.35 -3.66
N ALA A 82 -3.15 15.60 -3.20
CA ALA A 82 -4.07 15.97 -2.13
C ALA A 82 -5.55 15.84 -2.50
N ASN A 83 -5.88 16.06 -3.78
CA ASN A 83 -7.25 16.26 -4.27
C ASN A 83 -7.99 14.98 -4.71
N SER A 84 -7.58 13.82 -4.21
CA SER A 84 -8.39 12.60 -4.35
C SER A 84 -9.52 12.62 -3.31
N GLY A 85 -10.78 12.77 -3.77
CA GLY A 85 -11.89 13.13 -2.89
C GLY A 85 -12.28 12.08 -1.82
N ASP A 86 -11.99 10.81 -2.08
CA ASP A 86 -12.34 9.66 -1.23
C ASP A 86 -11.16 9.09 -0.44
N THR A 87 -9.93 9.51 -0.76
CA THR A 87 -8.71 9.01 -0.11
C THR A 87 -7.79 10.09 0.47
N GLY A 88 -7.88 11.33 -0.04
CA GLY A 88 -6.79 12.30 0.01
C GLY A 88 -5.50 11.74 -0.61
N GLY A 89 -4.36 12.30 -0.23
CA GLY A 89 -3.04 11.78 -0.64
C GLY A 89 -1.97 11.97 0.42
N LEU A 90 -0.71 11.81 0.02
CA LEU A 90 0.47 11.96 0.86
C LEU A 90 0.83 13.43 1.14
N VAL A 91 0.34 14.36 0.31
CA VAL A 91 0.47 15.81 0.54
C VAL A 91 -0.87 16.44 0.88
N LEU A 92 -0.83 17.56 1.59
CA LEU A 92 -1.99 18.39 1.93
C LEU A 92 -2.37 19.29 0.74
N ASP A 93 -3.49 20.01 0.86
CA ASP A 93 -4.13 20.79 -0.21
C ASP A 93 -3.22 21.84 -0.88
N ASP A 94 -2.12 22.24 -0.24
CA ASP A 94 -1.12 23.14 -0.80
C ASP A 94 -0.12 22.46 -1.77
N PHE A 95 -0.22 21.13 -1.94
CA PHE A 95 0.67 20.29 -2.77
C PHE A 95 2.16 20.33 -2.41
N THR A 96 2.50 20.81 -1.21
CA THR A 96 3.88 20.98 -0.75
C THR A 96 4.12 20.43 0.65
N THR A 97 3.13 20.54 1.53
CA THR A 97 3.19 20.04 2.90
C THR A 97 2.80 18.57 2.94
N TRP A 98 3.65 17.73 3.53
CA TRP A 98 3.36 16.30 3.71
C TRP A 98 2.35 16.05 4.83
N ASP A 99 1.42 15.14 4.60
CA ASP A 99 0.67 14.46 5.66
C ASP A 99 1.64 13.47 6.35
N LYS A 100 2.25 13.91 7.47
CA LYS A 100 3.28 13.16 8.17
C LYS A 100 2.78 11.82 8.70
N ASP A 101 1.54 11.77 9.20
CA ASP A 101 0.99 10.56 9.80
C ASP A 101 0.76 9.51 8.70
N LYS A 102 0.21 9.92 7.55
CA LYS A 102 0.02 9.02 6.41
C LYS A 102 1.36 8.61 5.79
N TYR A 103 2.31 9.53 5.67
CA TYR A 103 3.64 9.21 5.15
C TYR A 103 4.37 8.19 6.02
N GLU A 104 4.46 8.41 7.34
CA GLU A 104 5.12 7.45 8.24
C GLU A 104 4.37 6.12 8.29
N PHE A 105 3.04 6.12 8.12
CA PHE A 105 2.26 4.89 7.99
C PHE A 105 2.66 4.07 6.75
N VAL A 106 2.80 4.71 5.59
CA VAL A 106 3.17 4.04 4.32
C VAL A 106 4.65 3.64 4.30
N LYS A 107 5.52 4.46 4.91
CA LYS A 107 6.97 4.23 4.98
C LYS A 107 7.35 2.88 5.58
N GLU A 108 6.53 2.31 6.47
CA GLU A 108 6.73 0.98 7.05
C GLU A 108 6.77 -0.17 6.03
N VAL A 109 6.26 0.05 4.81
CA VAL A 109 6.22 -0.94 3.73
C VAL A 109 6.92 -0.47 2.47
N LEU A 110 7.58 0.69 2.50
CA LEU A 110 8.48 1.08 1.41
C LEU A 110 9.72 0.20 1.45
N TRP A 111 10.20 -0.19 0.27
CA TRP A 111 11.37 -1.05 0.17
C TRP A 111 12.61 -0.30 0.64
N GLN A 112 13.29 -0.87 1.64
CA GLN A 112 14.49 -0.32 2.24
C GLN A 112 15.53 -1.40 2.45
N THR A 113 16.79 -1.04 2.31
CA THR A 113 17.92 -1.84 2.81
C THR A 113 17.96 -1.81 4.34
N ASP A 114 18.73 -2.72 4.94
CA ASP A 114 18.91 -2.78 6.41
C ASP A 114 19.50 -1.49 7.00
N ASP A 115 20.28 -0.73 6.22
CA ASP A 115 20.84 0.58 6.59
C ASP A 115 19.91 1.77 6.24
N GLY A 116 18.70 1.50 5.74
CA GLY A 116 17.62 2.48 5.59
C GLY A 116 17.58 3.24 4.25
N LYS A 117 18.31 2.78 3.22
CA LYS A 117 18.24 3.35 1.87
C LYS A 117 16.97 2.89 1.16
N PHE A 118 16.21 3.81 0.59
CA PHE A 118 15.04 3.46 -0.20
C PHE A 118 15.43 2.85 -1.54
N ILE A 119 14.70 1.81 -1.96
CA ILE A 119 14.96 1.07 -3.18
C ILE A 119 13.93 1.49 -4.24
N GLY A 120 14.41 1.95 -5.39
CA GLY A 120 13.56 2.26 -6.55
C GLY A 120 13.18 1.03 -7.35
N LEU A 121 12.14 1.15 -8.19
CA LEU A 121 11.76 0.10 -9.15
C LEU A 121 12.65 0.08 -10.41
N ASP A 122 13.40 1.16 -10.66
CA ASP A 122 14.27 1.26 -11.83
C ASP A 122 15.58 0.49 -11.61
N HIS A 123 16.05 -0.21 -12.64
CA HIS A 123 17.25 -1.05 -12.59
C HIS A 123 18.56 -0.27 -12.79
N GLN A 124 18.51 0.99 -13.22
CA GLN A 124 19.70 1.78 -13.57
C GLN A 124 19.73 3.12 -12.85
N ILE A 125 18.57 3.74 -12.64
CA ILE A 125 18.47 5.08 -12.07
C ILE A 125 18.08 4.96 -10.58
N PRO A 126 18.93 5.46 -9.65
CA PRO A 126 18.60 5.47 -8.23
C PRO A 126 17.33 6.27 -7.91
N LEU A 127 16.63 5.88 -6.84
CA LEU A 127 15.46 6.60 -6.35
C LEU A 127 15.85 7.93 -5.69
N GLY A 128 15.88 9.00 -6.48
CA GLY A 128 16.26 10.33 -6.02
C GLY A 128 17.72 10.39 -5.53
N GLU A 129 18.05 11.41 -4.75
CA GLU A 129 19.43 11.64 -4.30
C GLU A 129 19.91 10.66 -3.22
N ASN A 130 18.98 10.03 -2.50
CA ASN A 130 19.28 9.24 -1.29
C ASN A 130 18.89 7.76 -1.39
N GLY A 131 18.27 7.33 -2.48
CA GLY A 131 17.91 5.94 -2.72
C GLY A 131 18.92 5.21 -3.61
N ILE A 132 18.61 3.95 -3.91
CA ILE A 132 19.39 3.08 -4.80
C ILE A 132 18.52 2.52 -5.92
N SER A 133 19.15 2.02 -6.99
CA SER A 133 18.43 1.30 -8.04
C SER A 133 18.12 -0.13 -7.59
N LEU A 134 17.19 -0.80 -8.27
CA LEU A 134 16.86 -2.20 -7.98
C LEU A 134 18.06 -3.12 -8.21
N SER A 135 18.92 -2.81 -9.19
CA SER A 135 20.13 -3.60 -9.47
C SER A 135 21.26 -3.36 -8.49
N ASP A 136 21.27 -2.27 -7.71
CA ASP A 136 22.24 -2.09 -6.63
C ASP A 136 21.87 -2.91 -5.37
N TYR A 137 20.61 -3.32 -5.27
CA TYR A 137 20.10 -4.09 -4.14
C TYR A 137 20.32 -5.61 -4.29
N TYR A 138 20.23 -6.14 -5.51
CA TYR A 138 20.41 -7.56 -5.83
C TYR A 138 21.85 -7.87 -6.26
#